data_AF-A0A431I0N9-F1
#
_entry.id   AF-A0A431I0N9-F1
#
_cell.length_a   1.000
_cell.length_b   1.000
_cell.length_c   1.000
_cell.angle_alpha   90.00
_cell.angle_beta   90.00
_cell.angle_gamma   90.00
#
_symmetry.space_group_name_H-M   'P 1'
#
loop_
_entity.id
_entity.type
_entity.pdbx_description
1 polymer ?
#
loop_
_entity_poly.entity_id
_entity_poly.type
_entity_poly.pdbx_seq_one_letter_code
_entity_poly.pdbx_strand_id
1 'polypeptide(L)'
;MVAAAANADPACTLRIEVDRREPAWIRLRSVRPEAPGGCALDTDTLRRTLAEALAAAGPVVTVALGRLVGYPALACGLAAQAAADPGWDRRHGRARDGRSDNAWTAQALAASQPLAGLLPAGWTLQAVSVEKVLKGRPAQQLADCPVEGGGLPFDAQLWLRLRRR
;
A
#
# COMPACT_ATOMS: atom_id res chain seq x y z
N MET A 1 -24.04 2.97 10.21
CA MET A 1 -23.00 2.53 11.17
C MET A 1 -21.67 2.91 10.54
N VAL A 2 -21.07 4.02 11.00
CA VAL A 2 -19.85 4.58 10.40
C VAL A 2 -18.66 3.89 11.04
N ALA A 3 -17.87 3.16 10.24
CA ALA A 3 -16.62 2.58 10.70
C ALA A 3 -15.65 3.73 11.03
N ALA A 4 -15.09 3.72 12.24
CA ALA A 4 -14.06 4.67 12.64
C ALA A 4 -12.84 4.47 11.72
N ALA A 5 -12.40 5.57 11.09
CA ALA A 5 -11.13 5.59 10.37
C ALA A 5 -10.00 5.29 11.36
N ALA A 6 -9.06 4.43 10.95
CA ALA A 6 -7.84 4.13 11.70
C ALA A 6 -7.21 5.43 12.21
N ASN A 7 -6.89 5.47 13.51
CA ASN A 7 -6.28 6.66 14.12
C ASN A 7 -4.92 6.93 13.46
N ALA A 8 -4.88 7.93 12.58
CA ALA A 8 -3.64 8.48 12.06
C ALA A 8 -2.81 9.01 13.23
N ASP A 9 -1.50 8.78 13.20
CA ASP A 9 -0.61 9.48 14.13
C ASP A 9 -0.51 10.95 13.67
N PRO A 10 -0.97 11.94 14.46
CA PRO A 10 -0.94 13.35 14.04
C PRO A 10 0.49 13.88 13.86
N ALA A 11 1.49 13.22 14.44
CA ALA A 11 2.91 13.57 14.24
C ALA A 11 3.49 12.99 12.94
N CYS A 12 2.73 12.16 12.23
CA CYS A 12 3.14 11.55 10.98
C CYS A 12 2.82 12.43 9.78
N THR A 13 3.84 12.71 8.99
CA THR A 13 3.69 13.43 7.71
C THR A 13 4.15 12.56 6.55
N LEU A 14 3.61 12.81 5.35
CA LEU A 14 4.04 12.15 4.13
C LEU A 14 4.70 13.19 3.21
N ARG A 15 5.97 13.00 2.90
CA ARG A 15 6.75 13.90 2.06
C ARG A 15 6.89 13.35 0.64
N ILE A 16 6.84 14.25 -0.33
CA ILE A 16 7.11 13.96 -1.74
C ILE A 16 8.61 14.19 -1.98
N GLU A 17 9.31 13.16 -2.44
CA GLU A 17 10.69 13.23 -2.91
C GLU A 17 10.70 12.99 -4.43
N VAL A 18 11.24 13.93 -5.20
CA VAL A 18 11.41 13.81 -6.66
C VAL A 18 12.88 14.03 -6.98
N ASP A 19 13.50 13.07 -7.66
CA ASP A 19 14.84 13.27 -8.22
C ASP A 19 14.74 14.13 -9.48
N ARG A 20 15.47 15.24 -9.53
CA ARG A 20 15.51 16.12 -10.72
C ARG A 20 16.09 15.41 -11.95
N ARG A 21 16.91 14.38 -11.76
CA ARG A 21 17.51 13.58 -12.85
C ARG A 21 16.55 12.50 -13.36
N GLU A 22 15.63 12.05 -12.51
CA GLU A 22 14.64 11.03 -12.84
C GLU A 22 13.23 11.47 -12.40
N PRO A 23 12.66 12.54 -13.01
CA PRO A 23 11.36 13.08 -12.59
C PRO A 23 10.19 12.10 -12.80
N ALA A 24 10.41 11.03 -13.57
CA ALA A 24 9.46 9.93 -13.73
C ALA A 24 9.44 8.98 -12.52
N TRP A 25 10.29 9.17 -11.51
CA TRP A 25 10.33 8.42 -10.27
C TRP A 25 10.04 9.35 -9.08
N ILE A 26 8.87 9.14 -8.47
CA ILE A 26 8.42 9.86 -7.29
C ILE A 26 8.50 8.91 -6.10
N ARG A 27 9.01 9.36 -4.96
CA ARG A 27 8.97 8.61 -3.71
C ARG A 27 8.12 9.34 -2.70
N LEU A 28 7.17 8.63 -2.09
CA LEU A 28 6.45 9.11 -0.93
C LEU A 28 7.12 8.54 0.33
N ARG A 29 7.52 9.41 1.25
CA ARG A 29 8.24 9.03 2.46
C ARG A 29 7.49 9.47 3.70
N SER A 30 7.11 8.50 4.54
CA SER A 30 6.56 8.77 5.86
C SER A 30 7.67 9.33 6.76
N VAL A 31 7.40 10.46 7.41
CA VAL A 31 8.33 11.12 8.34
C VAL A 31 7.63 11.35 9.67
N ARG A 32 8.29 10.90 10.74
CA ARG A 32 7.92 11.20 12.13
C ARG A 32 9.09 11.99 12.76
N PRO A 33 8.89 13.27 13.13
CA PRO A 33 10.00 14.12 13.58
C PRO A 33 10.67 13.69 14.89
N GLU A 34 9.94 13.04 15.81
CA GLU A 34 10.35 12.94 17.23
C GLU A 34 10.54 11.51 17.80
N ALA A 35 10.40 10.45 17.01
CA ALA A 35 10.61 9.09 17.54
C ALA A 35 11.10 8.08 16.48
N PRO A 36 12.05 7.18 16.84
CA PRO A 36 12.30 5.97 16.08
C PRO A 36 11.13 5.01 16.27
N GLY A 37 10.30 4.88 15.22
CA GLY A 37 9.12 4.02 15.23
C GLY A 37 8.37 4.12 13.90
N GLY A 38 7.50 3.14 13.64
CA GLY A 38 6.63 3.15 12.46
C GLY A 38 5.72 4.38 12.44
N CYS A 39 5.31 4.76 11.23
CA CYS A 39 4.46 5.92 10.99
C CYS A 39 3.21 5.46 10.23
N ALA A 40 2.05 5.52 10.89
CA ALA A 40 0.77 5.10 10.34
C ALA A 40 0.02 6.31 9.79
N LEU A 41 -0.19 6.32 8.48
CA LEU A 41 -0.88 7.38 7.75
C LEU A 41 -2.26 6.89 7.31
N ASP A 42 -3.26 7.76 7.43
CA ASP A 42 -4.59 7.47 6.91
C ASP A 42 -4.65 7.55 5.37
N THR A 43 -5.72 7.00 4.82
CA THR A 43 -5.95 6.89 3.38
C THR A 43 -6.16 8.26 2.72
N ASP A 44 -6.75 9.22 3.42
CA ASP A 44 -7.02 10.56 2.87
C ASP A 44 -5.73 11.37 2.75
N THR A 45 -4.83 11.25 3.72
CA THR A 45 -3.47 11.83 3.69
C THR A 45 -2.69 11.26 2.51
N LEU A 46 -2.67 9.93 2.34
CA LEU A 46 -2.05 9.31 1.18
C LEU A 46 -2.66 9.79 -0.14
N ARG A 47 -4.00 9.82 -0.25
CA ARG A 47 -4.71 10.27 -1.46
C ARG A 47 -4.37 11.71 -1.82
N ARG A 48 -4.38 12.63 -0.84
CA ARG A 48 -4.04 14.05 -1.05
C ARG A 48 -2.60 14.21 -1.52
N THR A 49 -1.64 13.60 -0.82
CA THR A 49 -0.21 13.69 -1.18
C THR A 49 0.08 13.05 -2.54
N LEU A 50 -0.60 11.94 -2.88
CA LEU A 50 -0.49 11.33 -4.20
C LEU A 50 -1.02 12.26 -5.29
N ALA A 51 -2.17 12.92 -5.07
CA ALA A 51 -2.71 13.89 -6.01
C ALA A 51 -1.78 15.09 -6.22
N GLU A 52 -1.20 15.62 -5.15
CA GLU A 52 -0.21 16.70 -5.20
C GLU A 52 1.03 16.29 -6.01
N ALA A 53 1.58 15.10 -5.73
CA ALA A 53 2.74 14.58 -6.44
C ALA A 53 2.49 14.40 -7.95
N LEU A 54 1.26 14.02 -8.31
CA LEU A 54 0.86 13.78 -9.70
C LEU A 54 0.48 15.07 -10.46
N ALA A 55 0.20 16.18 -9.78
CA ALA A 55 -0.21 17.43 -10.43
C ALA A 55 0.87 17.98 -11.38
N ALA A 56 2.15 17.82 -11.01
CA ALA A 56 3.30 18.26 -11.80
C ALA A 56 4.01 17.11 -12.55
N ALA A 57 3.48 15.88 -12.49
CA ALA A 57 4.12 14.71 -13.07
C ALA A 57 3.92 14.64 -14.60
N GLY A 58 4.89 14.01 -15.28
CA GLY A 58 4.76 13.65 -16.70
C GLY A 58 3.67 12.61 -16.96
N PRO A 59 3.38 12.26 -18.23
CA PRO A 59 2.25 11.40 -18.58
C PRO A 59 2.37 9.94 -18.08
N VAL A 60 3.58 9.48 -17.76
CA VAL A 60 3.85 8.16 -17.17
C VAL A 60 4.85 8.36 -16.03
N VAL A 61 4.54 7.81 -14.86
CA VAL A 61 5.35 7.96 -13.65
C VAL A 61 5.33 6.68 -12.82
N THR A 62 6.40 6.42 -12.09
CA THR A 62 6.48 5.39 -11.06
C THR A 62 6.50 6.05 -9.69
N VAL A 63 5.56 5.67 -8.83
CA VAL A 63 5.46 6.16 -7.46
C VAL A 63 5.88 5.05 -6.50
N ALA A 64 6.99 5.24 -5.79
CA ALA A 64 7.41 4.40 -4.68
C ALA A 64 6.65 4.81 -3.40
N LEU A 65 5.74 3.97 -2.92
CA LEU A 65 4.94 4.25 -1.72
C LEU A 65 5.63 3.86 -0.41
N GLY A 66 6.72 3.10 -0.49
CA GLY A 66 7.38 2.57 0.71
C GLY A 66 6.76 1.25 1.17
N ARG A 67 6.68 1.04 2.48
CA ARG A 67 6.13 -0.16 3.12
C ARG A 67 4.64 0.01 3.36
N LEU A 68 3.85 -1.01 2.99
CA LEU A 68 2.39 -0.98 3.10
C LEU A 68 1.91 -0.85 4.55
N VAL A 69 2.66 -1.35 5.54
CA VAL A 69 2.36 -1.15 6.97
C VAL A 69 2.33 0.33 7.39
N GLY A 70 2.92 1.24 6.62
CA GLY A 70 2.76 2.67 6.81
C GLY A 70 1.34 3.18 6.50
N TYR A 71 0.50 2.34 5.89
CA TYR A 71 -0.87 2.62 5.50
C TYR A 71 -1.80 1.49 6.00
N PRO A 72 -2.16 1.46 7.30
CA PRO A 72 -2.81 0.31 7.94
C PRO A 72 -4.09 -0.17 7.24
N ALA A 73 -4.89 0.75 6.70
CA ALA A 73 -6.11 0.39 5.96
C ALA A 73 -5.83 -0.43 4.70
N LEU A 74 -4.77 -0.09 3.95
CA LEU A 74 -4.36 -0.84 2.75
C LEU A 74 -3.73 -2.18 3.12
N ALA A 75 -2.89 -2.19 4.15
CA ALA A 75 -2.29 -3.40 4.70
C ALA A 75 -3.35 -4.40 5.16
N CYS A 76 -4.38 -3.92 5.87
CA CYS A 76 -5.51 -4.74 6.30
C CYS A 76 -6.37 -5.20 5.11
N GLY A 77 -6.57 -4.34 4.10
CA GLY A 77 -7.25 -4.70 2.85
C GLY A 77 -6.57 -5.85 2.11
N LEU A 78 -5.23 -5.82 1.99
CA LEU A 78 -4.44 -6.91 1.41
C LEU A 78 -4.63 -8.22 2.19
N ALA A 79 -4.56 -8.15 3.52
CA ALA A 79 -4.76 -9.30 4.38
C ALA A 79 -6.19 -9.88 4.25
N ALA A 80 -7.21 -9.02 4.22
CA ALA A 80 -8.60 -9.42 4.03
C ALA A 80 -8.80 -10.12 2.68
N GLN A 81 -8.20 -9.61 1.62
CA GLN A 81 -8.25 -10.21 0.29
C GLN A 81 -7.59 -11.59 0.27
N ALA A 82 -6.42 -11.76 0.89
CA ALA A 82 -5.77 -13.05 1.02
C ALA A 82 -6.56 -14.04 1.88
N ALA A 83 -7.23 -13.55 2.93
CA ALA A 83 -8.04 -14.39 3.81
C ALA A 83 -9.30 -14.93 3.10
N ALA A 84 -9.83 -14.18 2.14
CA ALA A 84 -10.99 -14.54 1.33
C ALA A 84 -10.64 -15.30 0.04
N ASP A 85 -9.40 -15.24 -0.42
CA ASP A 85 -8.96 -15.88 -1.67
C ASP A 85 -8.70 -17.39 -1.46
N PRO A 86 -9.50 -18.30 -2.07
CA PRO A 86 -9.24 -19.73 -1.99
C PRO A 86 -7.91 -20.13 -2.66
N GLY A 87 -7.39 -19.30 -3.57
CA GLY A 87 -6.08 -19.43 -4.19
C GLY A 87 -4.91 -19.14 -3.25
N TRP A 88 -5.15 -18.58 -2.07
CA TRP A 88 -4.13 -18.41 -1.03
C TRP A 88 -4.16 -19.56 -0.02
N ASP A 89 -3.01 -20.21 0.19
CA ASP A 89 -2.82 -21.20 1.23
C ASP A 89 -2.41 -20.51 2.53
N ARG A 90 -3.39 -20.26 3.40
CA ARG A 90 -3.17 -19.62 4.71
C ARG A 90 -2.28 -20.45 5.65
N ARG A 91 -2.27 -21.78 5.51
CA ARG A 91 -1.47 -22.67 6.37
C ARG A 91 0.01 -22.55 6.03
N HIS A 92 0.33 -22.45 4.74
CA HIS A 92 1.71 -22.35 4.26
C HIS A 92 2.15 -20.91 3.92
N GLY A 93 1.21 -19.96 3.96
CA GLY A 93 1.43 -18.56 3.63
C GLY A 93 1.98 -18.38 2.21
N ARG A 94 1.31 -18.95 1.21
CA ARG A 94 1.74 -18.84 -0.20
C ARG A 94 0.56 -19.05 -1.15
N ALA A 95 0.72 -18.63 -2.41
CA ALA A 95 -0.24 -18.95 -3.45
C ALA A 95 -0.26 -20.46 -3.75
N ARG A 96 -1.46 -21.02 -3.95
CA ARG A 96 -1.66 -22.45 -4.27
C ARG A 96 -1.22 -22.81 -5.68
N ASP A 97 -1.25 -21.84 -6.60
CA ASP A 97 -0.84 -22.01 -7.99
C ASP A 97 0.68 -21.88 -8.21
N GLY A 98 1.46 -21.80 -7.12
CA GLY A 98 2.92 -21.77 -7.16
C GLY A 98 3.53 -20.40 -7.50
N ARG A 99 2.73 -19.35 -7.68
CA ARG A 99 3.26 -17.99 -7.85
C ARG A 99 4.03 -17.54 -6.61
N SER A 100 5.07 -16.73 -6.83
CA SER A 100 5.82 -16.12 -5.72
C SER A 100 4.93 -15.17 -4.92
N ASP A 101 5.28 -14.97 -3.65
CA ASP A 101 4.57 -14.02 -2.78
C ASP A 101 4.50 -12.63 -3.42
N ASN A 102 5.60 -12.16 -4.04
CA ASN A 102 5.61 -10.89 -4.74
C ASN A 102 4.60 -10.86 -5.90
N ALA A 103 4.58 -11.90 -6.74
CA ALA A 103 3.69 -11.95 -7.90
C ALA A 103 2.21 -12.01 -7.48
N TRP A 104 1.88 -12.80 -6.46
CA TRP A 104 0.52 -12.87 -5.93
C TRP A 104 0.12 -11.54 -5.29
N THR A 105 0.96 -10.94 -4.44
CA THR A 105 0.67 -9.67 -3.77
C THR A 105 0.52 -8.51 -4.75
N ALA A 106 1.37 -8.44 -5.79
CA ALA A 106 1.24 -7.43 -6.84
C ALA A 106 -0.11 -7.55 -7.57
N GLN A 107 -0.52 -8.77 -7.93
CA GLN A 107 -1.81 -9.00 -8.58
C GLN A 107 -2.98 -8.65 -7.65
N ALA A 108 -2.90 -9.07 -6.38
CA ALA A 108 -3.93 -8.81 -5.39
C ALA A 108 -4.14 -7.29 -5.22
N LEU A 109 -3.06 -6.53 -5.03
CA LEU A 109 -3.10 -5.08 -4.90
C LEU A 109 -3.59 -4.39 -6.17
N ALA A 110 -3.17 -4.86 -7.36
CA ALA A 110 -3.63 -4.30 -8.63
C ALA A 110 -5.13 -4.48 -8.86
N ALA A 111 -5.72 -5.57 -8.34
CA ALA A 111 -7.16 -5.82 -8.38
C ALA A 111 -7.93 -5.16 -7.22
N SER A 112 -7.22 -4.59 -6.23
CA SER A 112 -7.84 -4.08 -5.01
C SER A 112 -8.56 -2.75 -5.23
N GLN A 113 -9.83 -2.68 -4.83
CA GLN A 113 -10.60 -1.43 -4.82
C GLN A 113 -9.95 -0.33 -3.97
N PRO A 114 -9.35 -0.62 -2.79
CA PRO A 114 -8.67 0.40 -2.00
C PRO A 114 -7.56 1.11 -2.78
N LEU A 115 -6.72 0.40 -3.54
CA LEU A 115 -5.66 1.02 -4.32
C LEU A 115 -6.21 1.85 -5.49
N ALA A 116 -7.26 1.35 -6.16
CA ALA A 116 -7.94 2.11 -7.22
C ALA A 116 -8.55 3.41 -6.68
N GLY A 117 -9.14 3.40 -5.48
CA GLY A 117 -9.72 4.56 -4.81
C GLY A 117 -8.72 5.64 -4.39
N LEU A 118 -7.41 5.36 -4.40
CA LEU A 118 -6.37 6.34 -4.13
C LEU A 118 -6.06 7.24 -5.32
N LEU A 119 -6.33 6.77 -6.55
CA LEU A 119 -5.86 7.48 -7.73
C LEU A 119 -6.71 8.72 -8.00
N PRO A 120 -6.09 9.89 -8.23
CA PRO A 120 -6.83 11.08 -8.63
C PRO A 120 -7.50 10.89 -10.00
N ALA A 121 -8.54 11.68 -10.26
CA ALA A 121 -9.19 11.73 -11.56
C ALA A 121 -8.16 12.01 -12.68
N GLY A 122 -8.37 11.41 -13.86
CA GLY A 122 -7.44 11.53 -14.98
C GLY A 122 -6.18 10.66 -14.87
N TRP A 123 -6.02 9.84 -13.84
CA TRP A 123 -4.93 8.86 -13.73
C TRP A 123 -5.45 7.42 -13.76
N THR A 124 -4.58 6.50 -14.16
CA THR A 124 -4.84 5.05 -14.21
C THR A 124 -3.64 4.27 -13.69
N LEU A 125 -3.91 3.19 -12.96
CA LEU A 125 -2.91 2.21 -12.56
C LEU A 125 -2.54 1.35 -13.77
N GLN A 126 -1.28 1.37 -14.19
CA GLN A 126 -0.78 0.50 -15.25
C GLN A 126 -0.20 -0.79 -14.70
N ALA A 127 0.57 -0.69 -13.61
CA ALA A 127 1.20 -1.84 -12.99
C ALA A 127 1.46 -1.59 -11.50
N VAL A 128 1.49 -2.69 -10.76
CA VAL A 128 1.93 -2.75 -9.37
C VAL A 128 3.17 -3.63 -9.33
N SER A 129 4.24 -3.13 -8.74
CA SER A 129 5.43 -3.91 -8.41
C SER A 129 5.59 -3.98 -6.90
N VAL A 130 5.95 -5.15 -6.39
CA VAL A 130 6.17 -5.34 -4.96
C VAL A 130 7.41 -6.17 -4.66
N GLU A 131 7.98 -5.94 -3.50
CA GLU A 131 9.05 -6.76 -2.94
C GLU A 131 8.88 -6.93 -1.43
N LYS A 132 9.67 -7.86 -0.85
CA LYS A 132 9.82 -8.03 0.61
C LYS A 132 8.48 -8.19 1.33
N VAL A 133 7.63 -9.04 0.79
CA VAL A 133 6.31 -9.33 1.37
C VAL A 133 6.48 -9.93 2.76
N LEU A 134 5.85 -9.33 3.77
CA LEU A 134 5.76 -9.92 5.11
C LEU A 134 4.40 -10.59 5.28
N LYS A 135 4.44 -11.74 5.97
CA LYS A 135 3.28 -12.57 6.26
C LYS A 135 3.18 -12.80 7.77
N GLY A 136 1.96 -12.92 8.28
CA GLY A 136 1.76 -13.08 9.71
C GLY A 136 0.30 -13.13 10.10
N ARG A 137 -0.01 -12.53 11.23
CA ARG A 137 -1.32 -12.40 11.87
C ARG A 137 -1.72 -10.92 11.87
N PRO A 138 -2.49 -10.46 10.88
CA PRO A 138 -2.81 -9.04 10.70
C PRO A 138 -3.40 -8.39 11.95
N ALA A 139 -4.33 -9.06 12.65
CA ALA A 139 -4.93 -8.57 13.88
C ALA A 139 -3.94 -8.32 15.05
N GLN A 140 -2.73 -8.91 14.99
CA GLN A 140 -1.68 -8.71 15.99
C GLN A 140 -0.62 -7.69 15.56
N GLN A 141 -0.59 -7.34 14.27
CA GLN A 141 0.51 -6.58 13.64
C GLN A 141 0.07 -5.23 13.08
N LEU A 142 -1.23 -5.07 12.83
CA LEU A 142 -1.84 -3.85 12.31
C LEU A 142 -2.87 -3.35 13.32
N ALA A 143 -2.81 -2.06 13.64
CA ALA A 143 -3.84 -1.41 14.43
C ALA A 143 -5.20 -1.52 13.71
N ASP A 144 -6.25 -1.78 14.49
CA ASP A 144 -7.66 -1.82 14.05
C ASP A 144 -7.97 -2.79 12.90
N CYS A 145 -7.11 -3.77 12.63
CA CYS A 145 -7.36 -4.77 11.59
C CYS A 145 -8.07 -6.01 12.18
N PRO A 146 -9.33 -6.30 11.81
CA PRO A 146 -10.07 -7.44 12.36
C PRO A 146 -9.74 -8.78 11.67
N VAL A 147 -8.75 -8.81 10.78
CA VAL A 147 -8.45 -9.99 9.97
C VAL A 147 -7.67 -11.01 10.81
N GLU A 148 -8.41 -12.00 11.30
CA GLU A 148 -7.88 -13.09 12.10
C GLU A 148 -7.14 -14.17 11.29
N GLY A 149 -6.26 -14.90 11.96
CA GLY A 149 -5.53 -16.04 11.43
C GLY A 149 -4.13 -15.73 10.88
N GLY A 150 -3.32 -16.77 10.69
CA GLY A 150 -1.91 -16.66 10.30
C GLY A 150 -1.64 -16.87 8.81
N GLY A 151 -0.38 -16.63 8.43
CA GLY A 151 0.11 -16.85 7.06
C GLY A 151 -0.47 -15.86 6.04
N LEU A 152 -1.00 -14.73 6.48
CA LEU A 152 -1.61 -13.73 5.61
C LEU A 152 -0.59 -12.63 5.28
N PRO A 153 -0.46 -12.20 4.02
CA PRO A 153 0.35 -11.06 3.65
C PRO A 153 -0.30 -9.79 4.21
N PHE A 154 0.51 -8.97 4.88
CA PHE A 154 0.04 -7.71 5.47
C PHE A 154 0.99 -6.54 5.18
N ASP A 155 2.16 -6.81 4.61
CA ASP A 155 3.13 -5.79 4.24
C ASP A 155 3.85 -6.14 2.95
N ALA A 156 4.26 -5.10 2.21
CA ALA A 156 5.16 -5.19 1.08
C ALA A 156 5.80 -3.83 0.81
N GLN A 157 6.99 -3.82 0.23
CA GLN A 157 7.54 -2.63 -0.43
C GLN A 157 6.79 -2.44 -1.76
N LEU A 158 6.22 -1.26 -1.99
CA LEU A 158 5.25 -1.02 -3.08
C LEU A 158 5.70 0.08 -4.04
N TRP A 159 5.57 -0.20 -5.34
CA TRP A 159 5.70 0.77 -6.42
C TRP A 159 4.49 0.70 -7.36
N LEU A 160 3.99 1.87 -7.76
CA LEU A 160 2.87 2.01 -8.67
C LEU A 160 3.33 2.66 -9.96
N ARG A 161 3.14 1.98 -11.09
CA ARG A 161 3.30 2.62 -12.41
C ARG A 161 1.96 3.20 -12.81
N LEU A 162 1.92 4.51 -13.00
CA LEU A 162 0.72 5.28 -13.29
C LEU A 162 0.83 5.95 -14.65
N ARG A 163 -0.30 6.09 -15.33
CA ARG A 163 -0.43 6.83 -16.59
C ARG A 163 -1.59 7.82 -16.55
N ARG A 164 -1.35 9.01 -17.08
CA ARG A 164 -2.37 10.04 -17.30
C ARG A 164 -3.28 9.61 -18.47
N ARG A 165 -4.59 9.70 -18.25
CA ARG A 165 -5.63 9.43 -19.26
C ARG A 165 -5.66 10.52 -20.31
#